data_AF-A0A7V0SRJ5-F1
#
_entry.id   AF-A0A7V0SRJ5-F1
#
_cell.length_a   1.000
_cell.length_b   1.000
_cell.length_c   1.000
_cell.angle_alpha   90.00
_cell.angle_beta   90.00
_cell.angle_gamma   90.00
#
_symmetry.space_group_name_H-M   'P 1'
#
loop_
_entity.id
_entity.type
_entity.pdbx_description
1 polymer ?
#
loop_
_entity_poly.entity_id
_entity_poly.type
_entity_poly.pdbx_seq_one_letter_code
_entity_poly.pdbx_strand_id
1 'polypeptide(L)'
;MDFNEDFAITLEISACQYFPAFMKQARQAVENQELMPGRFIRVRCMKEQEDDGDLLAMTAAMQILGASWCETLDTKGTDGSNIHLGGPETITGYFGGVGQPNDHPIKWVDEFLYYYTNYGVKQVLNINPGTIFLGYLMHKLGIDIEFKISVYMGNDNPYAVFWTLMAARLFSRKDGSTSLIGFNFSNSVNNTTIELSADIRKSLGLEDFVRFEHHILETWKSIVIQPYDRRDELLEIAPKVRNISAKHEGAEIHVDKKREHPTDILDYFLPKSDINEKGWMPYLEQNYLDKHEAINNTAKALTENALSFIAAPKLHHR
;
A
#
# COMPACT_ATOMS: atom_id res chain seq x y z
N MET A 1 -17.70 -19.17 17.29
CA MET A 1 -18.37 -18.17 16.42
C MET A 1 -18.07 -18.60 15.01
N ASP A 2 -19.07 -18.62 14.12
CA ASP A 2 -18.84 -18.92 12.71
C ASP A 2 -18.57 -17.60 11.99
N PHE A 3 -17.34 -17.40 11.53
CA PHE A 3 -16.92 -16.24 10.78
C PHE A 3 -17.16 -16.44 9.28
N ASN A 4 -17.63 -15.41 8.59
CA ASN A 4 -17.78 -15.45 7.13
C ASN A 4 -16.45 -15.09 6.45
N GLU A 5 -15.79 -16.11 5.90
CA GLU A 5 -14.46 -15.99 5.31
C GLU A 5 -14.46 -15.37 3.90
N ASP A 6 -15.60 -15.37 3.21
CA ASP A 6 -15.72 -14.78 1.87
C ASP A 6 -15.49 -13.25 1.88
N PHE A 7 -15.62 -12.66 3.06
CA PHE A 7 -15.53 -11.22 3.34
C PHE A 7 -14.37 -10.87 4.28
N ALA A 8 -13.41 -11.79 4.47
CA ALA A 8 -12.29 -11.56 5.35
C ALA A 8 -11.48 -10.31 4.91
N ILE A 9 -11.29 -9.38 5.83
CA ILE A 9 -10.54 -8.14 5.60
C ILE A 9 -9.04 -8.40 5.68
N THR A 10 -8.30 -8.07 4.64
CA THR A 10 -6.82 -8.16 4.69
C THR A 10 -6.26 -7.07 5.60
N LEU A 11 -5.52 -7.45 6.64
CA LEU A 11 -4.80 -6.49 7.48
C LEU A 11 -3.55 -6.00 6.72
N GLU A 12 -3.49 -4.70 6.45
CA GLU A 12 -2.43 -4.08 5.65
C GLU A 12 -1.72 -2.98 6.45
N ILE A 13 -0.40 -3.09 6.57
CA ILE A 13 0.48 -2.01 7.03
C ILE A 13 1.16 -1.38 5.83
N SER A 14 1.27 -0.06 5.85
CA SER A 14 2.02 0.66 4.84
C SER A 14 3.22 1.41 5.41
N ALA A 15 4.11 1.82 4.53
CA ALA A 15 5.45 2.31 4.83
C ALA A 15 6.21 1.41 5.82
N CYS A 16 6.36 0.14 5.45
CA CYS A 16 7.37 -0.75 6.02
C CYS A 16 8.70 -0.51 5.31
N GLN A 17 9.45 0.48 5.80
CA GLN A 17 10.60 1.02 5.06
C GLN A 17 11.90 0.26 5.34
N TYR A 18 12.14 -0.13 6.60
CA TYR A 18 13.43 -0.63 7.06
C TYR A 18 13.28 -2.00 7.73
N PHE A 19 14.10 -2.98 7.35
CA PHE A 19 14.14 -4.31 7.95
C PHE A 19 14.39 -4.29 9.47
N PRO A 20 15.25 -3.41 10.04
CA PRO A 20 15.37 -3.28 11.50
C PRO A 20 14.04 -2.95 12.20
N ALA A 21 13.22 -2.06 11.64
CA ALA A 21 11.91 -1.71 12.19
C ALA A 21 10.94 -2.91 12.08
N PHE A 22 10.94 -3.62 10.95
CA PHE A 22 10.21 -4.87 10.79
C PHE A 22 10.63 -5.92 11.82
N MET A 23 11.93 -6.08 12.09
CA MET A 23 12.41 -7.02 13.10
C MET A 23 12.02 -6.62 14.52
N LYS A 24 11.91 -5.33 14.83
CA LYS A 24 11.36 -4.85 16.10
C LYS A 24 9.89 -5.23 16.24
N GLN A 25 9.09 -4.99 15.20
CA GLN A 25 7.70 -5.42 15.15
C GLN A 25 7.57 -6.94 15.34
N ALA A 26 8.36 -7.74 14.62
CA ALA A 26 8.29 -9.20 14.75
C ALA A 26 8.63 -9.69 16.17
N ARG A 27 9.61 -9.08 16.84
CA ARG A 27 9.95 -9.41 18.23
C ARG A 27 8.85 -8.99 19.20
N GLN A 28 8.32 -7.78 19.04
CA GLN A 28 7.19 -7.29 19.83
C GLN A 28 5.96 -8.19 19.66
N ALA A 29 5.65 -8.60 18.42
CA ALA A 29 4.52 -9.47 18.15
C ALA A 29 4.64 -10.83 18.82
N VAL A 30 5.85 -11.40 18.88
CA VAL A 30 6.11 -12.63 19.64
C VAL A 30 5.96 -12.41 21.14
N GLU A 31 6.53 -11.32 21.67
CA GLU A 31 6.50 -11.00 23.10
C GLU A 31 5.07 -10.76 23.61
N ASN A 32 4.29 -9.98 22.86
CA ASN A 32 2.95 -9.54 23.24
C ASN A 32 1.82 -10.42 22.67
N GLN A 33 2.16 -11.44 21.87
CA GLN A 33 1.20 -12.29 21.14
C GLN A 33 0.31 -11.47 20.18
N GLU A 34 0.89 -10.50 19.49
CA GLU A 34 0.21 -9.64 18.52
C GLU A 34 0.19 -10.28 17.11
N LEU A 35 -0.74 -9.83 16.27
CA LEU A 35 -0.92 -10.30 14.90
C LEU A 35 0.01 -9.55 13.94
N MET A 36 0.78 -10.29 13.16
CA MET A 36 1.51 -9.77 12.02
C MET A 36 0.57 -9.55 10.82
N PRO A 37 0.65 -8.41 10.11
CA PRO A 37 -0.20 -8.11 8.95
C PRO A 37 -0.12 -9.15 7.81
N GLY A 38 -1.21 -9.32 7.07
CA GLY A 38 -1.24 -10.15 5.86
C GLY A 38 -0.67 -9.45 4.61
N ARG A 39 -0.50 -8.12 4.68
CA ARG A 39 0.03 -7.31 3.59
C ARG A 39 0.91 -6.16 4.06
N PHE A 40 1.99 -5.91 3.32
CA PHE A 40 2.96 -4.84 3.59
C PHE A 40 3.20 -3.98 2.35
N ILE A 41 3.17 -2.66 2.50
CA ILE A 41 3.62 -1.75 1.44
C ILE A 41 5.00 -1.22 1.80
N ARG A 42 5.96 -1.42 0.91
CA ARG A 42 7.34 -0.99 1.11
C ARG A 42 7.59 0.30 0.34
N VAL A 43 7.88 1.36 1.10
CA VAL A 43 8.06 2.72 0.58
C VAL A 43 9.43 3.22 0.99
N ARG A 44 10.44 2.84 0.21
CA ARG A 44 11.84 3.24 0.42
C ARG A 44 12.55 3.26 -0.94
N CYS A 45 13.62 4.04 -1.05
CA CYS A 45 14.47 4.04 -2.24
C CYS A 45 14.97 2.62 -2.56
N MET A 46 14.74 2.13 -3.78
CA MET A 46 15.12 0.78 -4.19
C MET A 46 16.64 0.60 -4.19
N LYS A 47 17.38 1.59 -4.71
CA LYS A 47 18.86 1.54 -4.67
C LYS A 47 19.40 1.44 -3.25
N GLU A 48 18.84 2.20 -2.32
CA GLU A 48 19.28 2.11 -0.92
C GLU A 48 19.00 0.73 -0.31
N GLN A 49 17.87 0.11 -0.67
CA GLN A 49 17.50 -1.23 -0.21
C GLN A 49 18.37 -2.33 -0.84
N GLU A 50 18.78 -2.14 -2.10
CA GLU A 50 19.73 -3.01 -2.79
C GLU A 50 21.11 -2.92 -2.13
N ASP A 51 21.62 -1.71 -1.94
CA ASP A 51 22.95 -1.43 -1.40
C ASP A 51 23.16 -1.98 0.01
N ASP A 52 22.14 -1.88 0.88
CA ASP A 52 22.24 -2.39 2.27
C ASP A 52 21.65 -3.80 2.48
N GLY A 53 21.27 -4.48 1.39
CA GLY A 53 20.77 -5.86 1.42
C GLY A 53 19.35 -6.02 2.02
N ASP A 54 18.70 -4.91 2.37
CA ASP A 54 17.38 -4.86 2.98
C ASP A 54 16.29 -5.41 2.04
N LEU A 55 16.45 -5.24 0.72
CA LEU A 55 15.53 -5.77 -0.29
C LEU A 55 15.38 -7.30 -0.18
N LEU A 56 16.51 -8.03 -0.10
CA LEU A 56 16.50 -9.48 0.01
C LEU A 56 16.04 -9.94 1.40
N ALA A 57 16.46 -9.24 2.46
CA ALA A 57 16.05 -9.54 3.82
C ALA A 57 14.52 -9.44 4.00
N MET A 58 13.93 -8.37 3.49
CA MET A 58 12.48 -8.17 3.52
C MET A 58 11.75 -9.14 2.60
N THR A 59 12.27 -9.43 1.40
CA THR A 59 11.70 -10.45 0.51
C THR A 59 11.61 -11.81 1.22
N ALA A 60 12.69 -12.24 1.88
CA ALA A 60 12.71 -13.48 2.65
C ALA A 60 11.71 -13.44 3.82
N ALA A 61 11.64 -12.33 4.55
CA ALA A 61 10.68 -12.15 5.63
C ALA A 61 9.23 -12.28 5.14
N MET A 62 8.84 -11.60 4.06
CA MET A 62 7.49 -11.69 3.52
C MET A 62 7.13 -13.11 3.10
N GLN A 63 8.07 -13.84 2.49
CA GLN A 63 7.88 -15.25 2.13
C GLN A 63 7.69 -16.18 3.34
N ILE A 64 8.42 -15.92 4.44
CA ILE A 64 8.27 -16.64 5.72
C ILE A 64 6.88 -16.37 6.29
N LEU A 65 6.41 -15.12 6.28
CA LEU A 65 5.09 -14.72 6.75
C LEU A 65 3.96 -15.27 5.86
N GLY A 66 4.26 -15.53 4.59
CA GLY A 66 3.24 -15.77 3.56
C GLY A 66 2.43 -14.52 3.24
N ALA A 67 2.93 -13.33 3.62
CA ALA A 67 2.29 -12.05 3.38
C ALA A 67 2.51 -11.59 1.93
N SER A 68 1.58 -10.81 1.41
CA SER A 68 1.79 -10.10 0.14
C SER A 68 2.49 -8.76 0.37
N TRP A 69 3.28 -8.30 -0.60
CA TRP A 69 3.92 -7.00 -0.51
C TRP A 69 4.15 -6.39 -1.87
N CYS A 70 4.30 -5.08 -1.95
CA CYS A 70 4.80 -4.41 -3.13
C CYS A 70 5.94 -3.44 -2.80
N GLU A 71 6.84 -3.27 -3.74
CA GLU A 71 7.94 -2.30 -3.67
C GLU A 71 7.55 -0.97 -4.32
N THR A 72 8.26 0.10 -3.98
CA THR A 72 8.07 1.41 -4.61
C THR A 72 9.32 1.77 -5.39
N LEU A 73 9.25 1.70 -6.73
CA LEU A 73 10.36 2.04 -7.62
C LEU A 73 10.83 3.49 -7.44
N ASP A 74 12.10 3.75 -7.75
CA ASP A 74 12.73 5.07 -7.65
C ASP A 74 12.23 6.03 -8.74
N THR A 75 11.90 5.50 -9.92
CA THR A 75 11.34 6.24 -11.07
C THR A 75 9.87 6.60 -10.83
N LYS A 76 9.61 7.41 -9.80
CA LYS A 76 8.27 7.87 -9.39
C LYS A 76 8.12 9.39 -9.42
N GLY A 77 9.06 10.08 -10.06
CA GLY A 77 9.09 11.55 -10.22
C GLY A 77 9.75 12.31 -9.07
N THR A 78 9.81 11.72 -7.86
CA THR A 78 10.51 12.29 -6.70
C THR A 78 12.03 12.07 -6.75
N ASP A 79 12.51 11.42 -7.81
CA ASP A 79 13.91 11.19 -8.18
C ASP A 79 14.60 12.44 -8.77
N GLY A 80 13.92 13.59 -8.75
CA GLY A 80 14.41 14.85 -9.34
C GLY A 80 14.10 15.01 -10.84
N SER A 81 13.44 14.04 -11.46
CA SER A 81 13.05 14.11 -12.88
C SER A 81 11.85 15.03 -13.13
N ASN A 82 11.02 15.25 -12.11
CA ASN A 82 9.84 16.08 -12.21
C ASN A 82 10.19 17.57 -12.08
N ILE A 83 9.98 18.32 -13.15
CA ILE A 83 10.35 19.74 -13.25
C ILE A 83 9.55 20.67 -12.33
N HIS A 84 8.43 20.19 -11.78
CA HIS A 84 7.60 20.96 -10.84
C HIS A 84 7.95 20.70 -9.37
N LEU A 85 8.78 19.69 -9.07
CA LEU A 85 9.12 19.32 -7.71
C LEU A 85 10.44 19.98 -7.27
N GLY A 86 10.41 20.62 -6.10
CA GLY A 86 11.57 21.22 -5.42
C GLY A 86 11.89 20.58 -4.06
N GLY A 87 11.24 19.47 -3.71
CA GLY A 87 11.36 18.76 -2.43
C GLY A 87 10.01 18.27 -1.90
N PRO A 88 9.98 17.50 -0.78
CA PRO A 88 8.77 16.87 -0.22
C PRO A 88 7.55 17.79 -0.08
N GLU A 89 7.79 19.03 0.36
CA GLU A 89 6.78 20.07 0.53
C GLU A 89 5.97 20.38 -0.74
N THR A 90 6.57 20.15 -1.92
CA THR A 90 5.92 20.35 -3.23
C THR A 90 5.36 19.06 -3.83
N ILE A 91 5.67 17.89 -3.28
CA ILE A 91 5.34 16.58 -3.86
C ILE A 91 3.83 16.34 -3.93
N THR A 92 3.10 16.71 -2.87
CA THR A 92 1.68 16.36 -2.74
C THR A 92 0.79 17.00 -3.78
N GLY A 93 1.12 18.21 -4.24
CA GLY A 93 0.36 18.95 -5.23
C GLY A 93 0.52 18.46 -6.68
N TYR A 94 1.50 17.60 -6.97
CA TYR A 94 1.82 17.15 -8.35
C TYR A 94 1.82 15.62 -8.53
N PHE A 95 1.23 14.91 -7.57
CA PHE A 95 0.95 13.49 -7.73
C PHE A 95 0.03 13.22 -8.94
N GLY A 96 0.17 12.03 -9.53
CA GLY A 96 -0.47 11.68 -10.81
C GLY A 96 0.42 11.88 -12.04
N GLY A 97 1.69 12.28 -11.84
CA GLY A 97 2.70 12.37 -12.90
C GLY A 97 2.87 13.75 -13.52
N VAL A 98 2.21 14.79 -12.97
CA VAL A 98 2.32 16.16 -13.46
C VAL A 98 3.78 16.62 -13.39
N GLY A 99 4.39 16.88 -14.54
CA GLY A 99 5.79 17.32 -14.68
C GLY A 99 6.82 16.22 -14.93
N GLN A 100 6.41 14.94 -14.99
CA GLN A 100 7.30 13.87 -15.44
C GLN A 100 7.51 13.93 -16.98
N PRO A 101 8.74 13.71 -17.48
CA PRO A 101 9.03 13.79 -18.91
C PRO A 101 8.49 12.59 -19.72
N ASN A 102 8.40 12.74 -21.04
CA ASN A 102 7.82 11.73 -21.96
C ASN A 102 8.52 10.35 -21.90
N ASP A 103 9.82 10.32 -21.58
CA ASP A 103 10.63 9.11 -21.49
C ASP A 103 10.55 8.43 -20.11
N HIS A 104 9.95 9.09 -19.11
CA HIS A 104 9.88 8.58 -17.75
C HIS A 104 9.14 7.23 -17.63
N PRO A 105 8.03 6.98 -18.34
CA PRO A 105 7.41 5.66 -18.30
C PRO A 105 8.31 4.54 -18.81
N ILE A 106 9.20 4.83 -19.78
CA ILE A 106 10.17 3.85 -20.29
C ILE A 106 11.27 3.58 -19.26
N LYS A 107 11.78 4.63 -18.58
CA LYS A 107 12.72 4.45 -17.47
C LYS A 107 12.14 3.60 -16.34
N TRP A 108 10.85 3.78 -16.04
CA TRP A 108 10.14 2.98 -15.04
C TRP A 108 10.05 1.51 -15.46
N VAL A 109 9.83 1.23 -16.76
CA VAL A 109 9.89 -0.14 -17.31
C VAL A 109 11.29 -0.73 -17.17
N ASP A 110 12.33 0.02 -17.54
CA ASP A 110 13.72 -0.45 -17.44
C ASP A 110 14.11 -0.77 -15.98
N GLU A 111 13.74 0.10 -15.05
CA GLU A 111 13.96 -0.11 -13.61
C GLU A 111 13.19 -1.32 -13.10
N PHE A 112 11.90 -1.45 -13.44
CA PHE A 112 11.10 -2.60 -13.07
C PHE A 112 11.74 -3.90 -13.58
N LEU A 113 12.12 -3.95 -14.85
CA LEU A 113 12.71 -5.14 -15.46
C LEU A 113 14.02 -5.52 -14.78
N TYR A 114 14.86 -4.55 -14.40
CA TYR A 114 16.07 -4.80 -13.62
C TYR A 114 15.75 -5.53 -12.31
N TYR A 115 14.84 -5.01 -11.48
CA TYR A 115 14.52 -5.65 -10.19
C TYR A 115 13.73 -6.95 -10.35
N TYR A 116 12.89 -7.05 -11.38
CA TYR A 116 12.19 -8.28 -11.73
C TYR A 116 13.17 -9.40 -12.08
N THR A 117 14.18 -9.13 -12.93
CA THR A 117 15.12 -10.17 -13.38
C THR A 117 16.18 -10.51 -12.35
N ASN A 118 16.66 -9.54 -11.57
CA ASN A 118 17.77 -9.75 -10.65
C ASN A 118 17.32 -10.16 -9.24
N TYR A 119 16.14 -9.71 -8.81
CA TYR A 119 15.64 -9.89 -7.43
C TYR A 119 14.27 -10.58 -7.35
N GLY A 120 13.60 -10.79 -8.50
CA GLY A 120 12.27 -11.42 -8.52
C GLY A 120 11.15 -10.49 -8.05
N VAL A 121 11.36 -9.17 -8.05
CA VAL A 121 10.32 -8.20 -7.68
C VAL A 121 9.18 -8.24 -8.68
N LYS A 122 7.98 -8.60 -8.23
CA LYS A 122 6.78 -8.69 -9.10
C LYS A 122 5.76 -7.58 -8.87
N GLN A 123 5.56 -7.20 -7.61
CA GLN A 123 4.54 -6.24 -7.19
C GLN A 123 5.15 -4.87 -6.96
N VAL A 124 4.66 -3.85 -7.66
CA VAL A 124 5.12 -2.46 -7.49
C VAL A 124 3.99 -1.46 -7.25
N LEU A 125 4.26 -0.40 -6.50
CA LEU A 125 3.35 0.75 -6.34
C LEU A 125 3.42 1.64 -7.59
N ASN A 126 2.25 2.07 -8.09
CA ASN A 126 2.14 2.83 -9.32
C ASN A 126 1.14 4.00 -9.16
N ILE A 127 1.46 5.14 -9.79
CA ILE A 127 0.75 6.42 -9.56
C ILE A 127 0.52 7.26 -10.81
N ASN A 128 1.21 6.98 -11.92
CA ASN A 128 1.13 7.80 -13.14
C ASN A 128 0.34 7.02 -14.22
N PRO A 129 -0.60 7.66 -14.94
CA PRO A 129 -1.34 7.04 -16.04
C PRO A 129 -0.46 6.32 -17.08
N GLY A 130 0.68 6.89 -17.47
CA GLY A 130 1.61 6.33 -18.44
C GLY A 130 2.29 5.05 -17.94
N THR A 131 2.80 5.05 -16.71
CA THR A 131 3.39 3.84 -16.10
C THR A 131 2.34 2.78 -15.78
N ILE A 132 1.11 3.18 -15.43
CA ILE A 132 -0.04 2.28 -15.28
C ILE A 132 -0.35 1.58 -16.60
N PHE A 133 -0.44 2.34 -17.71
CA PHE A 133 -0.66 1.78 -19.04
C PHE A 133 0.46 0.81 -19.44
N LEU A 134 1.72 1.18 -19.24
CA LEU A 134 2.84 0.29 -19.56
C LEU A 134 2.88 -0.95 -18.67
N GLY A 135 2.50 -0.85 -17.39
CA GLY A 135 2.31 -2.03 -16.53
C GLY A 135 1.27 -3.00 -17.09
N TYR A 136 0.12 -2.49 -17.54
CA TYR A 136 -0.90 -3.31 -18.21
C TYR A 136 -0.38 -3.97 -19.50
N LEU A 137 0.34 -3.20 -20.32
CA LEU A 137 0.88 -3.69 -21.59
C LEU A 137 1.94 -4.77 -21.37
N MET A 138 2.88 -4.58 -20.45
CA MET A 138 3.89 -5.59 -20.10
C MET A 138 3.23 -6.89 -19.63
N HIS A 139 2.19 -6.79 -18.80
CA HIS A 139 1.44 -7.96 -18.37
C HIS A 139 0.79 -8.69 -19.55
N LYS A 140 0.15 -7.94 -20.46
CA LYS A 140 -0.44 -8.49 -21.68
C LYS A 140 0.60 -9.19 -22.57
N LEU A 141 1.84 -8.70 -22.58
CA LEU A 141 2.97 -9.26 -23.34
C LEU A 141 3.61 -10.51 -22.70
N GLY A 142 3.20 -10.89 -21.49
CA GLY A 142 3.67 -12.11 -20.81
C GLY A 142 4.68 -11.89 -19.70
N ILE A 143 4.98 -10.64 -19.32
CA ILE A 143 5.77 -10.33 -18.13
C ILE A 143 4.86 -10.41 -16.91
N ASP A 144 5.24 -11.17 -15.88
CA ASP A 144 4.43 -11.33 -14.66
C ASP A 144 4.59 -10.15 -13.71
N ILE A 145 4.36 -8.95 -14.24
CA ILE A 145 4.22 -7.73 -13.44
C ILE A 145 2.85 -7.68 -12.80
N GLU A 146 2.86 -7.26 -11.54
CA GLU A 146 1.71 -6.86 -10.75
C GLU A 146 1.97 -5.45 -10.22
N PHE A 147 0.93 -4.64 -10.12
CA PHE A 147 1.03 -3.33 -9.48
C PHE A 147 -0.22 -3.00 -8.68
N LYS A 148 -0.03 -2.15 -7.68
CA LYS A 148 -1.13 -1.46 -6.99
C LYS A 148 -1.14 0.02 -7.34
N ILE A 149 -2.33 0.61 -7.33
CA ILE A 149 -2.49 2.04 -7.55
C ILE A 149 -2.44 2.78 -6.21
N SER A 150 -1.67 3.87 -6.14
CA SER A 150 -1.63 4.76 -4.96
C SER A 150 -2.89 5.61 -4.84
N VAL A 151 -3.20 6.01 -3.60
CA VAL A 151 -4.21 7.01 -3.27
C VAL A 151 -4.05 8.30 -4.07
N TYR A 152 -2.80 8.65 -4.33
CA TYR A 152 -2.35 9.80 -5.10
C TYR A 152 -2.70 9.79 -6.60
N MET A 153 -3.19 8.67 -7.13
CA MET A 153 -3.79 8.65 -8.47
C MET A 153 -5.14 9.37 -8.52
N GLY A 154 -5.81 9.55 -7.37
CA GLY A 154 -7.05 10.33 -7.29
C GLY A 154 -8.30 9.57 -7.77
N ASN A 155 -8.40 8.26 -7.54
CA ASN A 155 -9.63 7.51 -7.79
C ASN A 155 -10.67 7.82 -6.70
N ASP A 156 -11.44 8.89 -6.90
CA ASP A 156 -12.27 9.53 -5.88
C ASP A 156 -13.77 9.26 -6.02
N ASN A 157 -14.21 8.65 -7.12
CA ASN A 157 -15.61 8.38 -7.39
C ASN A 157 -15.79 7.13 -8.29
N PRO A 158 -17.01 6.55 -8.40
CA PRO A 158 -17.23 5.34 -9.18
C PRO A 158 -16.91 5.47 -10.67
N TYR A 159 -16.97 6.67 -11.25
CA TYR A 159 -16.61 6.89 -12.66
C TYR A 159 -15.10 6.79 -12.88
N ALA A 160 -14.30 7.37 -11.98
CA ALA A 160 -12.84 7.23 -12.01
C ALA A 160 -12.43 5.77 -11.80
N VAL A 161 -13.11 5.08 -10.88
CA VAL A 161 -12.91 3.65 -10.64
C VAL A 161 -13.27 2.83 -11.88
N PHE A 162 -14.42 3.09 -12.51
CA PHE A 162 -14.80 2.42 -13.74
C PHE A 162 -13.77 2.60 -14.85
N TRP A 163 -13.30 3.83 -15.08
CA TRP A 163 -12.26 4.12 -16.07
C TRP A 163 -11.01 3.25 -15.85
N THR A 164 -10.53 3.20 -14.61
CA THR A 164 -9.32 2.46 -14.27
C THR A 164 -9.51 0.94 -14.38
N LEU A 165 -10.64 0.41 -13.90
CA LEU A 165 -10.94 -1.03 -13.97
C LEU A 165 -11.26 -1.50 -15.39
N MET A 166 -11.86 -0.64 -16.22
CA MET A 166 -12.09 -0.93 -17.63
C MET A 166 -10.75 -1.15 -18.36
N ALA A 167 -9.74 -0.31 -18.10
CA ALA A 167 -8.39 -0.53 -18.64
C ALA A 167 -7.78 -1.85 -18.13
N ALA A 168 -7.90 -2.13 -16.82
CA ALA A 168 -7.42 -3.39 -16.25
C ALA A 168 -8.02 -4.62 -16.95
N ARG A 169 -9.32 -4.56 -17.27
CA ARG A 169 -10.03 -5.63 -17.99
C ARG A 169 -9.63 -5.72 -19.46
N LEU A 170 -9.46 -4.58 -20.14
CA LEU A 170 -9.05 -4.54 -21.55
C LEU A 170 -7.70 -5.25 -21.76
N PHE A 171 -6.77 -5.07 -20.82
CA PHE A 171 -5.44 -5.64 -20.85
C PHE A 171 -5.29 -6.95 -20.08
N SER A 172 -6.38 -7.55 -19.58
CA SER A 172 -6.35 -8.87 -18.98
C SER A 172 -5.81 -9.94 -19.95
N ARG A 173 -5.14 -10.95 -19.39
CA ARG A 173 -4.75 -12.15 -20.13
C ARG A 173 -5.97 -13.06 -20.39
N LYS A 174 -5.76 -14.12 -21.18
CA LYS A 174 -6.82 -15.05 -21.58
C LYS A 174 -7.44 -15.81 -20.39
N ASP A 175 -6.66 -16.01 -19.33
CA ASP A 175 -7.11 -16.61 -18.07
C ASP A 175 -7.88 -15.62 -17.17
N GLY A 176 -8.06 -14.37 -17.62
CA GLY A 176 -8.74 -13.32 -16.88
C GLY A 176 -7.85 -12.51 -15.94
N SER A 177 -6.61 -12.96 -15.67
CA SER A 177 -5.67 -12.24 -14.81
C SER A 177 -5.33 -10.86 -15.35
N THR A 178 -4.99 -9.95 -14.45
CA THR A 178 -4.59 -8.57 -14.76
C THR A 178 -3.42 -8.17 -13.87
N SER A 179 -2.63 -7.20 -14.29
CA SER A 179 -1.53 -6.67 -13.48
C SER A 179 -2.02 -5.80 -12.32
N LEU A 180 -3.21 -5.20 -12.39
CA LEU A 180 -3.73 -4.43 -11.27
C LEU A 180 -4.22 -5.38 -10.18
N ILE A 181 -3.49 -5.45 -9.07
CA ILE A 181 -3.81 -6.35 -7.94
C ILE A 181 -4.28 -5.62 -6.68
N GLY A 182 -4.07 -4.30 -6.62
CA GLY A 182 -4.42 -3.45 -5.48
C GLY A 182 -4.85 -2.08 -5.95
N PHE A 183 -5.91 -1.56 -5.35
CA PHE A 183 -6.53 -0.32 -5.77
C PHE A 183 -6.84 0.52 -4.54
N ASN A 184 -6.04 1.56 -4.29
CA ASN A 184 -6.40 2.56 -3.30
C ASN A 184 -7.49 3.48 -3.87
N PHE A 185 -8.52 3.69 -3.07
CA PHE A 185 -9.40 4.83 -3.21
C PHE A 185 -8.71 6.11 -2.72
N SER A 186 -9.14 7.27 -3.24
CA SER A 186 -8.87 8.56 -2.61
C SER A 186 -9.40 8.57 -1.17
N ASN A 187 -8.75 9.32 -0.26
CA ASN A 187 -9.20 9.43 1.13
C ASN A 187 -10.59 10.08 1.30
N SER A 188 -11.11 10.74 0.26
CA SER A 188 -12.46 11.35 0.24
C SER A 188 -13.61 10.37 -0.03
N VAL A 189 -13.30 9.15 -0.51
CA VAL A 189 -14.28 8.12 -0.85
C VAL A 189 -14.99 7.61 0.41
N ASN A 190 -16.29 7.38 0.36
CA ASN A 190 -17.11 6.80 1.44
C ASN A 190 -17.61 5.38 1.12
N ASN A 191 -18.30 4.73 2.07
CA ASN A 191 -18.86 3.38 1.89
C ASN A 191 -19.75 3.23 0.65
N THR A 192 -20.67 4.18 0.39
CA THR A 192 -21.52 4.15 -0.83
C THR A 192 -20.68 4.08 -2.11
N THR A 193 -19.60 4.85 -2.17
CA THR A 193 -18.70 4.84 -3.33
C THR A 193 -17.97 3.51 -3.46
N ILE A 194 -17.56 2.89 -2.35
CA ILE A 194 -16.92 1.56 -2.33
C ILE A 194 -17.90 0.49 -2.80
N GLU A 195 -19.15 0.51 -2.32
CA GLU A 195 -20.20 -0.45 -2.72
C GLU A 195 -20.49 -0.36 -4.23
N LEU A 196 -20.71 0.85 -4.76
CA LEU A 196 -20.93 1.05 -6.20
C LEU A 196 -19.72 0.63 -7.04
N SER A 197 -18.51 0.89 -6.53
CA SER A 197 -17.26 0.45 -7.16
C SER A 197 -17.12 -1.07 -7.15
N ALA A 198 -17.62 -1.74 -6.11
CA ALA A 198 -17.58 -3.19 -6.00
C ALA A 198 -18.48 -3.83 -7.06
N ASP A 199 -19.67 -3.27 -7.30
CA ASP A 199 -20.56 -3.71 -8.38
C ASP A 199 -19.91 -3.56 -9.76
N ILE A 200 -19.19 -2.46 -9.99
CA ILE A 200 -18.41 -2.25 -11.21
C ILE A 200 -17.32 -3.32 -11.34
N ARG A 201 -16.51 -3.52 -10.29
CA ARG A 201 -15.43 -4.52 -10.25
C ARG A 201 -15.96 -5.92 -10.53
N LYS A 202 -17.09 -6.28 -9.91
CA LYS A 202 -17.78 -7.57 -10.11
C LYS A 202 -18.28 -7.73 -11.54
N SER A 203 -18.91 -6.69 -12.10
CA SER A 203 -19.42 -6.70 -13.48
C SER A 203 -18.31 -6.88 -14.53
N LEU A 204 -17.10 -6.41 -14.21
CA LEU A 204 -15.90 -6.60 -15.06
C LEU A 204 -15.20 -7.96 -14.82
N GLY A 205 -15.66 -8.77 -13.87
CA GLY A 205 -15.05 -10.05 -13.53
C GLY A 205 -13.68 -9.90 -12.85
N LEU A 206 -13.48 -8.82 -12.09
CA LEU A 206 -12.21 -8.47 -11.46
C LEU A 206 -12.21 -8.65 -9.93
N GLU A 207 -13.28 -9.18 -9.35
CA GLU A 207 -13.47 -9.27 -7.88
C GLU A 207 -12.36 -10.06 -7.18
N ASP A 208 -11.91 -11.17 -7.77
CA ASP A 208 -10.86 -12.01 -7.20
C ASP A 208 -9.43 -11.52 -7.50
N PHE A 209 -9.29 -10.57 -8.44
CA PHE A 209 -7.97 -10.09 -8.91
C PHE A 209 -7.60 -8.74 -8.31
N VAL A 210 -8.54 -7.79 -8.24
CA VAL A 210 -8.29 -6.41 -7.80
C VAL A 210 -8.78 -6.23 -6.37
N ARG A 211 -7.85 -6.18 -5.42
CA ARG A 211 -8.19 -5.83 -4.03
C ARG A 211 -8.45 -4.33 -3.90
N PHE A 212 -9.55 -3.99 -3.26
CA PHE A 212 -9.80 -2.62 -2.83
C PHE A 212 -9.07 -2.35 -1.53
N GLU A 213 -8.30 -1.27 -1.47
CA GLU A 213 -7.46 -0.94 -0.33
C GLU A 213 -8.01 0.34 0.31
N HIS A 214 -8.56 0.18 1.51
CA HIS A 214 -9.27 1.23 2.24
C HIS A 214 -8.39 1.74 3.38
N HIS A 215 -8.01 3.02 3.31
CA HIS A 215 -7.28 3.69 4.40
C HIS A 215 -8.19 3.83 5.62
N ILE A 216 -7.78 3.23 6.73
CA ILE A 216 -8.49 3.26 8.01
C ILE A 216 -7.94 4.37 8.89
N LEU A 217 -6.61 4.39 9.04
CA LEU A 217 -5.86 5.43 9.72
C LEU A 217 -4.79 5.96 8.76
N GLU A 218 -4.72 7.28 8.66
CA GLU A 218 -3.78 8.00 7.79
C GLU A 218 -2.71 8.73 8.57
N THR A 219 -1.62 9.09 7.89
CA THR A 219 -0.56 9.88 8.54
C THR A 219 -1.11 11.17 9.12
N TRP A 220 -0.64 11.54 10.30
CA TRP A 220 -1.11 12.72 11.03
C TRP A 220 -0.91 14.02 10.25
N LYS A 221 0.19 14.09 9.49
CA LYS A 221 0.54 15.26 8.70
C LYS A 221 0.43 14.99 7.20
N SER A 222 0.21 16.09 6.47
CA SER A 222 0.55 16.26 5.05
C SER A 222 -0.24 15.47 4.01
N ILE A 223 -1.19 14.61 4.38
CA ILE A 223 -2.06 13.90 3.42
C ILE A 223 -3.56 14.18 3.57
N VAL A 224 -4.09 14.17 4.80
CA VAL A 224 -5.52 14.35 5.07
C VAL A 224 -5.77 15.32 6.22
N ILE A 225 -7.01 15.82 6.29
CA ILE A 225 -7.50 16.56 7.45
C ILE A 225 -7.73 15.58 8.60
N GLN A 226 -7.16 15.87 9.77
CA GLN A 226 -7.30 15.08 10.98
C GLN A 226 -8.47 15.58 11.85
N PRO A 227 -9.11 14.71 12.67
CA PRO A 227 -8.85 13.28 12.82
C PRO A 227 -9.35 12.45 11.63
N TYR A 228 -8.55 11.50 11.16
CA TYR A 228 -8.90 10.53 10.12
C TYR A 228 -8.86 9.11 10.70
N ASP A 229 -10.01 8.65 11.20
CA ASP A 229 -10.23 7.27 11.65
C ASP A 229 -11.53 6.76 11.02
N ARG A 230 -11.40 5.74 10.19
CA ARG A 230 -12.50 5.15 9.41
C ARG A 230 -12.77 3.72 9.81
N ARG A 231 -12.42 3.34 11.04
CA ARG A 231 -12.66 1.99 11.55
C ARG A 231 -14.15 1.65 11.60
N ASP A 232 -15.00 2.58 11.99
CA ASP A 232 -16.46 2.36 11.98
C ASP A 232 -16.99 2.13 10.55
N GLU A 233 -16.47 2.86 9.57
CA GLU A 233 -16.81 2.66 8.16
C GLU A 233 -16.37 1.27 7.68
N LEU A 234 -15.17 0.83 8.08
CA LEU A 234 -14.69 -0.53 7.80
C LEU A 234 -15.63 -1.60 8.36
N LEU A 235 -16.07 -1.46 9.61
CA LEU A 235 -16.97 -2.44 10.24
C LEU A 235 -18.30 -2.54 9.49
N GLU A 236 -18.79 -1.43 8.93
CA GLU A 236 -20.03 -1.40 8.14
C GLU A 236 -19.87 -2.04 6.75
N ILE A 237 -18.74 -1.81 6.07
CA ILE A 237 -18.50 -2.29 4.70
C ILE A 237 -17.98 -3.73 4.64
N ALA A 238 -17.28 -4.18 5.69
CA ALA A 238 -16.67 -5.50 5.75
C ALA A 238 -17.62 -6.66 5.40
N PRO A 239 -18.86 -6.76 5.92
CA PRO A 239 -19.76 -7.86 5.57
C PRO A 239 -20.41 -7.71 4.18
N LYS A 240 -20.18 -6.59 3.46
CA LYS A 240 -20.87 -6.27 2.20
C LYS A 240 -20.00 -6.41 0.97
N VAL A 241 -18.69 -6.16 1.10
CA VAL A 241 -17.77 -6.11 -0.05
C VAL A 241 -16.58 -7.05 0.17
N ARG A 242 -16.42 -8.01 -0.75
CA ARG A 242 -15.33 -9.00 -0.73
C ARG A 242 -13.99 -8.36 -1.12
N ASN A 243 -12.89 -9.02 -0.79
CA ASN A 243 -11.54 -8.64 -1.23
C ASN A 243 -11.20 -7.16 -0.99
N ILE A 244 -11.25 -6.76 0.29
CA ILE A 244 -10.85 -5.46 0.81
C ILE A 244 -9.64 -5.63 1.73
N SER A 245 -8.72 -4.65 1.74
CA SER A 245 -7.77 -4.47 2.85
C SER A 245 -8.10 -3.25 3.72
N ALA A 246 -7.84 -3.41 5.02
CA ALA A 246 -7.80 -2.36 6.01
C ALA A 246 -6.36 -1.84 6.12
N LYS A 247 -6.09 -0.71 5.46
CA LYS A 247 -4.75 -0.15 5.32
C LYS A 247 -4.48 0.90 6.40
N HIS A 248 -3.34 0.76 7.06
CA HIS A 248 -2.88 1.67 8.12
C HIS A 248 -1.58 2.35 7.69
N GLU A 249 -1.68 3.67 7.48
CA GLU A 249 -0.55 4.57 7.18
C GLU A 249 -0.16 5.42 8.40
N GLY A 250 -1.11 5.64 9.32
CA GLY A 250 -0.90 6.35 10.60
C GLY A 250 -1.24 5.50 11.82
N ALA A 251 -1.01 6.08 13.00
CA ALA A 251 -1.30 5.45 14.28
C ALA A 251 -2.70 5.81 14.82
N GLU A 252 -3.06 5.27 15.99
CA GLU A 252 -4.24 5.71 16.72
C GLU A 252 -4.22 7.23 16.97
N ILE A 253 -5.35 7.91 16.73
CA ILE A 253 -5.45 9.39 16.85
C ILE A 253 -4.89 9.90 18.19
N HIS A 254 -5.19 9.20 19.28
CA HIS A 254 -4.81 9.61 20.62
C HIS A 254 -3.31 9.41 20.95
N VAL A 255 -2.62 8.60 20.14
CA VAL A 255 -1.18 8.33 20.17
C VAL A 255 -0.47 9.29 19.22
N ASP A 256 -0.83 9.27 17.93
CA ASP A 256 -0.10 9.97 16.86
C ASP A 256 0.02 11.47 17.14
N LYS A 257 -1.10 12.11 17.51
CA LYS A 257 -1.16 13.56 17.81
C LYS A 257 -0.25 14.03 18.94
N LYS A 258 0.24 13.10 19.78
CA LYS A 258 1.08 13.40 20.95
C LYS A 258 2.54 13.05 20.72
N ARG A 259 2.88 12.38 19.60
CA ARG A 259 4.27 12.07 19.26
C ARG A 259 5.04 13.37 19.03
N GLU A 260 6.29 13.37 19.48
CA GLU A 260 7.22 14.46 19.21
C GLU A 260 7.40 14.67 17.71
N HIS A 261 7.54 13.57 16.98
CA HIS A 261 7.54 13.51 15.53
C HIS A 261 6.38 12.60 15.08
N PRO A 262 5.16 13.16 14.91
CA PRO A 262 4.00 12.38 14.48
C PRO A 262 4.19 11.86 13.06
N THR A 263 3.39 10.87 12.67
CA THR A 263 3.48 10.30 11.33
C THR A 263 3.27 11.37 10.25
N ASP A 264 4.13 11.37 9.24
CA ASP A 264 4.07 12.30 8.12
C ASP A 264 4.35 11.53 6.82
N ILE A 265 3.45 11.65 5.84
CA ILE A 265 3.65 11.01 4.54
C ILE A 265 4.91 11.52 3.84
N LEU A 266 5.34 12.75 4.15
CA LEU A 266 6.51 13.36 3.52
C LEU A 266 7.82 12.67 3.92
N ASP A 267 7.87 12.03 5.10
CA ASP A 267 9.04 11.28 5.55
C ASP A 267 9.36 10.10 4.62
N TYR A 268 8.37 9.60 3.88
CA TYR A 268 8.54 8.45 2.99
C TYR A 268 9.40 8.78 1.76
N PHE A 269 9.56 10.08 1.47
CA PHE A 269 10.32 10.58 0.33
C PHE A 269 11.70 11.10 0.73
N LEU A 270 12.07 11.03 2.01
CA LEU A 270 13.39 11.42 2.48
C LEU A 270 14.41 10.30 2.24
N PRO A 271 15.62 10.63 1.73
CA PRO A 271 16.75 9.71 1.74
C PRO A 271 17.09 9.25 3.16
N LYS A 272 17.58 8.01 3.29
CA LYS A 272 18.00 7.47 4.60
C LYS A 272 19.13 8.29 5.22
N SER A 273 20.03 8.85 4.41
CA SER A 273 21.08 9.76 4.87
C SER A 273 20.51 10.94 5.65
N ASP A 274 19.50 11.59 5.10
CA ASP A 274 18.90 12.80 5.66
C ASP A 274 18.16 12.47 6.96
N ILE A 275 17.49 11.32 7.01
CA ILE A 275 16.86 10.80 8.23
C ILE A 275 17.90 10.56 9.33
N ASN A 276 19.05 9.97 8.98
CA ASN A 276 20.13 9.70 9.93
C ASN A 276 20.81 10.98 10.41
N GLU A 277 21.10 11.92 9.52
CA GLU A 277 21.72 13.21 9.87
C GLU A 277 20.83 14.02 10.82
N LYS A 278 19.52 13.95 10.65
CA LYS A 278 18.54 14.57 11.55
C LYS A 278 18.32 13.79 12.85
N GLY A 279 18.87 12.58 12.96
CA GLY A 279 18.63 11.68 14.11
C GLY A 279 17.18 11.21 14.21
N TRP A 280 16.45 11.17 13.09
CA TRP A 280 15.00 10.89 13.09
C TRP A 280 14.65 9.40 13.07
N MET A 281 15.61 8.52 12.82
CA MET A 281 15.38 7.07 12.74
C MET A 281 14.59 6.49 13.94
N PRO A 282 14.90 6.83 15.21
CA PRO A 282 14.14 6.32 16.35
C PRO A 282 12.66 6.73 16.34
N TYR A 283 12.35 7.93 15.83
CA TYR A 283 10.96 8.38 15.70
C TYR A 283 10.22 7.63 14.61
N LEU A 284 10.85 7.40 13.45
CA LEU A 284 10.24 6.64 12.36
C LEU A 284 9.99 5.18 12.75
N GLU A 285 10.92 4.58 13.50
CA GLU A 285 10.73 3.24 14.06
C GLU A 285 9.57 3.20 15.06
N GLN A 286 9.45 4.18 15.95
CA GLN A 286 8.32 4.25 16.89
C GLN A 286 6.99 4.44 16.14
N ASN A 287 6.95 5.35 15.17
CA ASN A 287 5.79 5.56 14.31
C ASN A 287 5.39 4.27 13.57
N TYR A 288 6.36 3.45 13.16
CA TYR A 288 6.10 2.13 12.58
C TYR A 288 5.45 1.16 13.57
N LEU A 289 5.91 1.11 14.82
CA LEU A 289 5.32 0.27 15.86
C LEU A 289 3.91 0.74 16.26
N ASP A 290 3.66 2.05 16.24
CA ASP A 290 2.33 2.58 16.53
C ASP A 290 1.30 2.21 15.45
N LYS A 291 1.72 2.13 14.18
CA LYS A 291 0.89 1.56 13.10
C LYS A 291 0.58 0.09 13.34
N HIS A 292 1.51 -0.66 13.92
CA HIS A 292 1.28 -2.07 14.26
C HIS A 292 0.24 -2.23 15.37
N GLU A 293 0.27 -1.39 16.40
CA GLU A 293 -0.77 -1.36 17.44
C GLU A 293 -2.14 -1.07 16.81
N ALA A 294 -2.23 -0.06 15.95
CA ALA A 294 -3.46 0.31 15.26
C ALA A 294 -4.08 -0.84 14.44
N ILE A 295 -3.24 -1.65 13.78
CA ILE A 295 -3.68 -2.85 13.05
C ILE A 295 -4.28 -3.90 13.99
N ASN A 296 -3.64 -4.15 15.14
CA ASN A 296 -4.14 -5.11 16.12
C ASN A 296 -5.47 -4.64 16.72
N ASN A 297 -5.63 -3.33 16.96
CA ASN A 297 -6.90 -2.75 17.40
C ASN A 297 -8.00 -2.91 16.35
N THR A 298 -7.68 -2.76 15.06
CA THR A 298 -8.62 -3.02 13.98
C THR A 298 -9.00 -4.50 13.89
N ALA A 299 -8.05 -5.43 14.04
CA ALA A 299 -8.33 -6.87 14.08
C ALA A 299 -9.25 -7.25 15.26
N LYS A 300 -9.01 -6.65 16.44
CA LYS A 300 -9.86 -6.80 17.61
C LYS A 300 -11.28 -6.29 17.34
N ALA A 301 -11.43 -5.09 16.78
CA ALA A 301 -12.73 -4.52 16.46
C ALA A 301 -13.52 -5.38 15.46
N LEU A 302 -12.87 -5.94 14.44
CA LEU A 302 -13.49 -6.90 13.51
C LEU A 302 -13.97 -8.15 14.26
N THR A 303 -13.12 -8.72 15.12
CA THR A 303 -13.45 -9.92 15.91
C THR A 303 -14.65 -9.69 16.83
N GLU A 304 -14.69 -8.56 17.54
CA GLU A 304 -15.79 -8.19 18.46
C GLU A 304 -17.14 -8.05 17.73
N ASN A 305 -17.10 -7.76 16.43
CA ASN A 305 -18.27 -7.69 15.54
C ASN A 305 -18.53 -8.98 14.75
N ALA A 306 -17.88 -10.10 15.10
CA ALA A 306 -17.97 -11.38 14.41
C ALA A 306 -17.59 -11.32 12.90
N LEU A 307 -16.67 -10.43 12.54
CA LEU A 307 -16.13 -10.26 11.19
C LEU A 307 -14.74 -10.92 11.09
N SER A 308 -14.48 -11.56 9.95
CA SER A 308 -13.19 -12.24 9.71
C SER A 308 -12.13 -11.27 9.16
N PHE A 309 -10.86 -11.64 9.31
CA PHE A 309 -9.73 -10.90 8.76
C PHE A 309 -8.58 -11.84 8.36
N ILE A 310 -7.67 -11.33 7.52
CA ILE A 310 -6.49 -12.04 7.03
C ILE A 310 -5.25 -11.37 7.62
N ALA A 311 -4.61 -12.05 8.58
CA ALA A 311 -3.27 -11.76 9.09
C ALA A 311 -2.20 -12.55 8.29
N ALA A 312 -0.92 -12.50 8.70
CA ALA A 312 0.17 -13.27 8.07
C ALA A 312 -0.15 -14.78 8.03
N PRO A 313 -0.46 -15.37 6.84
CA PRO A 313 -1.10 -16.69 6.74
C PRO A 313 -0.26 -17.87 7.22
N LYS A 314 1.08 -17.72 7.23
CA LYS A 314 1.98 -18.78 7.70
C LYS A 314 2.35 -18.64 9.18
N LEU A 315 1.98 -17.54 9.83
CA LEU A 315 2.23 -17.32 11.26
C LEU A 315 0.97 -17.53 12.09
N HIS A 316 -0.17 -17.07 11.59
CA HIS A 316 -1.43 -17.10 12.31
C HIS A 316 -2.33 -18.15 11.67
N HIS A 317 -2.52 -19.23 12.41
CA HIS A 317 -3.54 -20.22 12.10
C HIS A 317 -4.87 -19.79 12.71
N ARG A 318 -5.97 -20.30 12.15
CA ARG A 318 -7.30 -20.14 12.73
C ARG A 318 -7.42 -20.86 14.06
#